data_AF-A0A2M7AJU5-F1
#
_entry.id   AF-A0A2M7AJU5-F1
#
_cell.length_a   1.000
_cell.length_b   1.000
_cell.length_c   1.000
_cell.angle_alpha   90.00
_cell.angle_beta   90.00
_cell.angle_gamma   90.00
#
_symmetry.space_group_name_H-M   'P 1'
#
loop_
_entity.id
_entity.type
_entity.pdbx_description
1 polymer ?
#
loop_
_entity_poly.entity_id
_entity_poly.type
_entity_poly.pdbx_seq_one_letter_code
_entity_poly.pdbx_strand_id
1 'polypeptide(L)'
;MNRVSIALPGETLSKIDKMAKRENKSRSEFIRTVVQIYEKYETEERKRRRGILKAIAIQDKLRENTSSWNAISELRRQRNKNR
;
A
#
# COMPACT_ATOMS: atom_id res chain seq x y z
N MET A 1 -8.49 11.43 -29.82
CA MET A 1 -9.03 10.36 -28.96
C MET A 1 -9.09 9.09 -29.78
N ASN A 2 -8.38 8.03 -29.39
CA ASN A 2 -8.33 6.80 -30.18
C ASN A 2 -9.52 5.90 -29.79
N ARG A 3 -10.25 5.40 -30.79
CA ARG A 3 -11.32 4.41 -30.59
C ARG A 3 -10.72 3.02 -30.79
N VAL A 4 -10.94 2.14 -29.84
CA VAL A 4 -10.46 0.75 -29.89
C VAL A 4 -11.66 -0.17 -29.72
N SER A 5 -11.65 -1.27 -30.49
CA SER A 5 -12.56 -2.39 -30.27
C SER A 5 -11.84 -3.44 -29.45
N ILE A 6 -12.50 -3.97 -28.42
CA ILE A 6 -11.95 -5.03 -27.56
C ILE A 6 -12.94 -6.20 -27.51
N ALA A 7 -12.41 -7.41 -27.54
CA ALA A 7 -13.18 -8.61 -27.29
C ALA A 7 -13.04 -8.98 -25.80
N LEU A 8 -14.16 -9.24 -25.14
CA LEU A 8 -14.21 -9.66 -23.74
C LEU A 8 -15.14 -10.87 -23.62
N PRO A 9 -14.86 -11.78 -22.66
CA PRO A 9 -15.82 -12.82 -22.32
C PRO A 9 -17.18 -12.23 -21.96
N GLY A 10 -18.27 -12.86 -22.39
CA GLY A 10 -19.63 -12.35 -22.19
C GLY A 10 -19.97 -12.09 -20.72
N GLU A 11 -19.50 -12.95 -19.82
CA GLU A 11 -19.66 -12.78 -18.38
C GLU A 11 -18.97 -11.51 -17.86
N THR A 12 -17.76 -11.24 -18.33
CA THR A 12 -16.99 -10.03 -17.97
C THR A 12 -17.70 -8.79 -18.48
N LEU A 13 -18.17 -8.81 -19.72
CA LEU A 13 -18.93 -7.70 -20.29
C LEU A 13 -20.23 -7.43 -19.52
N SER A 14 -20.94 -8.49 -19.13
CA SER A 14 -22.17 -8.38 -18.32
C SER A 14 -21.90 -7.73 -16.96
N LYS A 15 -20.78 -8.08 -16.30
CA LYS A 15 -20.37 -7.46 -15.04
C LYS A 15 -20.06 -5.97 -15.23
N ILE A 16 -19.32 -5.61 -16.29
CA ILE A 16 -19.02 -4.21 -16.62
C ILE A 16 -20.32 -3.42 -16.85
N ASP A 17 -21.27 -3.98 -17.59
CA ASP A 17 -22.55 -3.32 -17.86
C ASP A 17 -23.37 -3.06 -16.61
N LYS A 18 -23.44 -4.05 -15.72
CA LYS A 18 -24.14 -3.91 -14.43
C LYS A 18 -23.51 -2.81 -13.59
N MET A 19 -22.18 -2.76 -13.52
CA MET A 19 -21.46 -1.74 -12.75
C MET A 19 -21.59 -0.34 -13.37
N ALA A 20 -21.46 -0.23 -14.70
CA ALA A 20 -21.62 1.03 -15.41
C ALA A 20 -23.03 1.59 -15.26
N LYS A 21 -24.07 0.74 -15.36
CA LYS A 21 -25.46 1.14 -15.09
C LYS A 21 -25.67 1.60 -13.65
N ARG A 22 -25.11 0.89 -12.67
CA ARG A 22 -25.21 1.27 -11.26
C ARG A 22 -24.60 2.65 -10.98
N GLU A 23 -23.54 3.01 -11.70
CA GLU A 23 -22.91 4.33 -11.58
C GLU A 23 -23.47 5.39 -12.56
N ASN A 24 -24.52 5.05 -13.32
CA ASN A 24 -25.11 5.90 -14.35
C ASN A 24 -24.09 6.43 -15.37
N LYS A 25 -23.13 5.57 -15.78
CA LYS A 25 -22.05 5.90 -16.71
C LYS A 25 -22.13 5.10 -17.99
N SER A 26 -21.58 5.65 -19.08
CA SER A 26 -21.31 4.86 -20.28
C SER A 26 -20.20 3.83 -20.04
N ARG A 27 -20.14 2.75 -20.83
CA ARG A 27 -19.05 1.75 -20.74
C ARG A 27 -17.67 2.40 -20.84
N SER A 28 -17.48 3.32 -21.78
CA SER A 28 -16.19 3.99 -22.00
C SER A 28 -15.80 4.89 -20.83
N GLU A 29 -16.77 5.61 -20.27
CA GLU A 29 -16.54 6.46 -19.09
C GLU A 29 -16.26 5.65 -17.83
N PHE A 30 -16.99 4.56 -17.63
CA PHE A 30 -16.75 3.60 -16.57
C PHE A 30 -15.33 3.01 -16.66
N ILE A 31 -14.95 2.49 -17.83
CA ILE A 31 -13.62 1.92 -18.06
C ILE A 31 -12.52 2.96 -17.79
N ARG A 32 -12.67 4.21 -18.26
CA ARG A 32 -11.71 5.29 -17.98
C ARG A 32 -11.57 5.56 -16.48
N THR A 33 -12.69 5.61 -15.77
CA THR A 33 -12.71 5.82 -14.31
C THR A 33 -11.96 4.68 -13.61
N VAL A 34 -12.25 3.44 -13.99
CA VAL A 34 -11.60 2.25 -13.41
C VAL A 34 -10.08 2.28 -13.63
N VAL A 35 -9.62 2.64 -14.83
CA VAL A 35 -8.18 2.77 -15.13
C VAL A 35 -7.52 3.81 -14.22
N GLN A 36 -8.14 4.98 -14.04
CA GLN A 36 -7.61 6.03 -13.16
C GLN A 36 -7.57 5.60 -11.69
N ILE A 37 -8.59 4.87 -11.24
CA ILE A 37 -8.61 4.33 -9.87
C ILE A 37 -7.51 3.28 -9.69
N TYR A 38 -7.34 2.40 -10.67
CA TYR A 38 -6.30 1.37 -10.62
C TYR A 38 -4.90 1.96 -10.56
N GLU A 39 -4.62 2.98 -11.37
CA GLU A 39 -3.33 3.69 -11.37
C GLU A 39 -3.03 4.36 -10.02
N LYS A 40 -4.04 5.01 -9.42
CA LYS A 40 -3.92 5.59 -8.07
C LYS A 40 -3.66 4.52 -7.03
N TYR A 41 -4.42 3.42 -7.07
CA TYR A 41 -4.25 2.31 -6.15
C TYR A 41 -2.85 1.70 -6.25
N GLU A 42 -2.34 1.44 -7.46
CA GLU A 42 -1.01 0.89 -7.65
C GLU A 42 0.08 1.84 -7.13
N THR A 43 -0.08 3.14 -7.36
CA THR A 43 0.85 4.16 -6.87
C THR A 43 0.90 4.20 -5.34
N GLU A 44 -0.26 4.21 -4.69
CA GLU A 44 -0.35 4.21 -3.22
C GLU A 44 0.14 2.91 -2.60
N GLU A 45 -0.16 1.76 -3.20
CA GLU A 45 0.32 0.46 -2.74
C GLU A 45 1.86 0.35 -2.87
N ARG A 46 2.45 0.86 -3.96
CA ARG A 46 3.90 0.98 -4.10
C ARG A 46 4.51 1.88 -3.03
N LYS A 47 3.89 3.04 -2.75
CA LYS A 47 4.33 3.93 -1.66
C LYS A 47 4.26 3.25 -0.30
N ARG A 48 3.16 2.55 -0.01
CA ARG A 48 2.97 1.79 1.23
C ARG A 48 4.07 0.76 1.42
N ARG A 49 4.34 -0.06 0.40
CA ARG A 49 5.43 -1.05 0.44
C ARG A 49 6.79 -0.42 0.69
N ARG A 50 7.11 0.69 0.01
CA ARG A 50 8.35 1.45 0.27
C ARG A 50 8.40 1.99 1.69
N GLY A 51 7.28 2.47 2.23
CA GLY A 51 7.17 2.93 3.61
C GLY A 51 7.46 1.83 4.62
N ILE A 52 6.89 0.63 4.41
CA ILE A 52 7.16 -0.56 5.25
C ILE A 52 8.63 -0.94 5.20
N LEU A 53 9.21 -1.05 4.00
CA LEU A 53 10.64 -1.37 3.84
C LEU A 53 11.54 -0.32 4.52
N LYS A 54 11.19 0.96 4.43
CA LYS A 54 11.92 2.04 5.10
C LYS A 54 11.82 1.93 6.62
N ALA A 55 10.64 1.59 7.15
CA ALA A 55 10.45 1.39 8.58
C ALA A 55 11.27 0.20 9.09
N ILE A 56 11.28 -0.91 8.35
CA ILE A 56 12.12 -2.09 8.66
C ILE A 56 13.59 -1.68 8.66
N ALA A 57 14.07 -0.98 7.62
CA ALA A 57 15.47 -0.53 7.56
C ALA A 57 15.86 0.40 8.72
N ILE A 58 14.94 1.29 9.15
CA ILE A 58 15.17 2.14 10.33
C ILE A 58 15.24 1.28 11.60
N GLN A 59 14.34 0.32 11.76
CA GLN A 59 14.32 -0.59 12.91
C GLN A 59 15.60 -1.44 12.96
N ASP A 60 16.04 -1.98 11.84
CA ASP A 60 17.26 -2.77 11.74
C ASP A 60 18.48 -1.91 12.06
N LYS A 61 18.58 -0.70 11.50
CA LYS A 61 19.65 0.24 11.84
C LYS A 61 19.65 0.62 13.32
N LEU A 62 18.48 0.83 13.91
CA LEU A 62 18.36 1.06 15.36
C LEU A 62 18.82 -0.18 16.13
N ARG A 63 18.43 -1.38 15.70
CA ARG A 63 18.83 -2.64 16.35
C ARG A 63 20.35 -2.86 16.30
N GLU A 64 20.99 -2.57 15.17
CA GLU A 64 22.45 -2.60 15.01
C GLU A 64 23.13 -1.60 15.94
N ASN A 65 22.62 -0.36 16.01
CA ASN A 65 23.15 0.66 16.92
C ASN A 65 22.82 0.41 18.39
N THR A 66 21.82 -0.42 18.68
CA THR A 66 21.38 -0.79 20.04
C THR A 66 21.91 -2.18 20.44
N SER A 67 22.97 -2.64 19.76
CA SER A 67 23.75 -3.81 20.18
C SER A 67 24.11 -3.66 21.66
N SER A 68 23.42 -4.45 22.50
CA SER A 68 23.58 -4.55 23.96
C SER A 68 22.88 -3.52 24.87
N TRP A 69 21.72 -2.93 24.51
CA TRP A 69 20.87 -2.36 25.58
C TRP A 69 20.33 -3.48 26.47
N ASN A 70 21.12 -3.87 27.47
CA ASN A 70 20.72 -4.77 28.52
C ASN A 70 19.99 -3.93 29.58
N ALA A 71 18.67 -3.83 29.43
CA ALA A 71 17.84 -3.02 30.32
C ALA A 71 18.05 -3.38 31.81
N ILE A 72 18.41 -4.63 32.10
CA ILE A 72 18.70 -5.11 33.46
C ILE A 72 20.02 -4.54 33.98
N SER A 73 21.07 -4.43 33.14
CA SER A 73 22.35 -3.84 33.58
C SER A 73 22.23 -2.33 33.84
N GLU A 74 21.45 -1.62 33.02
CA GLU A 74 21.19 -0.18 33.23
C GLU A 74 20.36 0.07 34.50
N LEU A 75 19.31 -0.72 34.76
CA LEU A 75 18.54 -0.62 36.01
C LEU A 75 19.39 -0.90 37.25
N ARG A 76 20.31 -1.88 37.19
CA ARG A 76 21.26 -2.15 38.27
C ARG A 76 22.24 -0.98 38.49
N ARG A 77 22.74 -0.39 37.40
CA ARG A 77 23.66 0.76 37.46
C ARG A 77 23.00 1.98 38.11
N GLN A 78 21.75 2.28 37.74
CA GLN A 78 20.97 3.38 38.32
C GLN A 78 20.70 3.18 39.81
N ARG A 79 20.35 1.94 40.22
CA ARG A 79 20.04 1.60 41.62
C ARG A 79 21.26 1.72 42.54
N ASN A 80 22.45 1.39 42.04
CA ASN A 80 23.69 1.53 42.82
C ASN A 80 24.20 2.97 42.91
N LYS A 81 23.75 3.88 42.01
CA LYS A 81 24.16 5.29 42.00
C LYS A 81 23.36 6.16 42.99
N ASN A 82 22.19 5.68 43.42
CA ASN A 82 21.31 6.35 44.38
C ASN A 82 21.44 5.79 45.81
N ARG A 83 22.57 5.15 46.11
CA ARG A 83 22.90 4.58 47.42
C ARG A 83 24.22 5.17 47.90
#